data_AF-A0A8T5LC69-F1
#
_entry.id   AF-A0A8T5LC69-F1
#
_cell.length_a   1.000
_cell.length_b   1.000
_cell.length_c   1.000
_cell.angle_alpha   90.00
_cell.angle_beta   90.00
_cell.angle_gamma   90.00
#
_symmetry.space_group_name_H-M   'P 1'
#
loop_
_entity.id
_entity.type
_entity.pdbx_description
1 polymer ?
#
loop_
_entity_poly.entity_id
_entity_poly.type
_entity_poly.pdbx_seq_one_letter_code
_entity_poly.pdbx_strand_id
1 'polypeptide(L)'
;PKDPVKRLLYAIRRRRERKTYLTYQKPQIPNVDATVTEPYTPDTGDYVESIAKSGETGLTGDVTLTGTGTTTLTQVGQNIAINSTGGGTPATTVEDERNWGITPVVGTSTNYARQDHTHGSPADPGGVSAHAILDGSVHTDSVADGVTRGSLIYGNATPKWDELVIGSTGYILKSDGTDAAWAAPNSAVPKTDLYTYINVKAAVTDYILINRLYQNETVTTFDGQPDIPRSASVTIIPTLGSTPTGTINIAGKSADNASINEDVTINTAVPTTYETNRAFAVITQVQVTVSGGTAFYSVGMHDRIGVSNYPLNATTDVFKINLNALHKDPTGYTISATYGTIDFDDVAALIDGDDIEIWVRPYT
;
A
#
# COMPACT_ATOMS: atom_id res chain seq x y z
N PRO A 1 -72.76 14.71 -18.11
CA PRO A 1 -71.49 14.24 -18.73
C PRO A 1 -71.26 12.76 -18.42
N LYS A 2 -71.80 11.89 -19.28
CA LYS A 2 -71.91 10.44 -19.04
C LYS A 2 -70.60 9.77 -19.46
N ASP A 3 -69.92 9.20 -18.46
CA ASP A 3 -68.65 8.47 -18.55
C ASP A 3 -68.69 7.36 -19.62
N PRO A 4 -67.84 7.43 -20.67
CA PRO A 4 -67.82 6.47 -21.77
C PRO A 4 -67.27 5.08 -21.36
N VAL A 5 -66.59 4.95 -20.21
CA VAL A 5 -66.00 3.67 -19.77
C VAL A 5 -67.06 2.74 -19.17
N LYS A 6 -68.14 3.28 -18.58
CA LYS A 6 -69.28 2.47 -18.09
C LYS A 6 -70.16 1.90 -19.21
N ARG A 7 -70.07 2.40 -20.45
CA ARG A 7 -70.81 1.85 -21.60
C ARG A 7 -70.17 0.60 -22.20
N LEU A 8 -68.85 0.45 -22.09
CA LEU A 8 -68.16 -0.73 -22.63
C LEU A 8 -68.29 -1.96 -21.70
N LEU A 9 -68.34 -1.74 -20.37
CA LEU A 9 -68.55 -2.83 -19.40
C LEU A 9 -70.00 -3.38 -19.40
N TYR A 10 -70.99 -2.60 -19.83
CA TYR A 10 -72.38 -3.09 -19.96
C TYR A 10 -72.63 -3.86 -21.27
N ALA A 11 -71.82 -3.62 -22.31
CA ALA A 11 -71.93 -4.31 -23.60
C ALA A 11 -71.31 -5.72 -23.60
N ILE A 12 -70.30 -5.97 -22.77
CA ILE A 12 -69.61 -7.27 -22.70
C ILE A 12 -70.34 -8.27 -21.79
N ARG A 13 -71.12 -7.80 -20.80
CA ARG A 13 -71.85 -8.68 -19.86
C ARG A 13 -73.17 -9.25 -20.41
N ARG A 14 -73.66 -8.80 -21.58
CA ARG A 14 -74.95 -9.24 -22.16
C ARG A 14 -74.83 -10.25 -23.32
N ARG A 15 -73.64 -10.76 -23.62
CA ARG A 15 -73.41 -11.74 -24.70
C ARG A 15 -73.34 -13.20 -24.22
N ARG A 16 -73.78 -13.49 -23.00
CA ARG A 16 -73.76 -14.86 -22.41
C ARG A 16 -75.10 -15.59 -22.34
N GLU A 17 -76.20 -15.02 -22.83
CA GLU A 17 -77.53 -15.67 -22.74
C GLU A 17 -78.38 -15.50 -24.01
N ARG A 18 -77.89 -16.04 -25.12
CA ARG A 18 -78.75 -16.45 -26.26
C ARG A 18 -78.34 -17.84 -26.72
N LYS A 19 -78.66 -18.85 -25.91
CA LYS A 19 -78.89 -20.20 -26.43
C LYS A 19 -80.30 -20.18 -27.02
N THR A 20 -80.35 -20.03 -28.34
CA THR A 20 -81.54 -20.17 -29.16
C THR A 20 -82.08 -21.58 -28.97
N TYR A 21 -83.22 -21.71 -28.29
CA TYR A 21 -84.02 -22.92 -28.34
C TYR A 21 -84.59 -23.01 -29.75
N LEU A 22 -84.00 -23.85 -30.60
CA LEU A 22 -84.68 -24.30 -31.81
C LEU A 22 -85.79 -25.24 -31.36
N THR A 23 -87.02 -24.74 -31.35
CA THR A 23 -88.22 -25.54 -31.16
C THR A 23 -88.36 -26.45 -32.37
N TYR A 24 -87.84 -27.67 -32.27
CA TYR A 24 -88.09 -28.71 -33.26
C TYR A 24 -89.55 -29.12 -33.10
N GLN A 25 -90.42 -28.64 -34.00
CA GLN A 25 -91.77 -29.19 -34.15
C GLN A 25 -91.62 -30.64 -34.58
N LYS A 26 -91.85 -31.56 -33.64
CA LYS A 26 -91.93 -32.99 -33.89
C LYS A 26 -93.07 -33.23 -34.90
N PRO A 27 -92.81 -33.83 -36.07
CA PRO A 27 -93.88 -34.26 -36.96
C PRO A 27 -94.81 -35.21 -36.19
N GLN A 28 -96.11 -34.95 -36.23
CA GLN A 28 -97.14 -35.90 -35.80
C GLN A 28 -97.08 -37.10 -36.76
N ILE A 29 -96.31 -38.12 -36.36
CA ILE A 29 -96.31 -39.43 -37.02
C ILE A 29 -97.61 -40.13 -36.59
N PRO A 30 -98.44 -40.59 -37.52
CA PRO A 30 -99.67 -41.33 -37.21
C PRO A 30 -99.35 -42.53 -36.33
N ASN A 31 -100.19 -42.72 -35.31
CA ASN A 31 -100.15 -43.85 -34.39
C ASN A 31 -100.35 -45.15 -35.20
N VAL A 32 -99.26 -45.84 -35.52
CA VAL A 32 -99.26 -47.19 -36.06
C VAL A 32 -98.68 -48.07 -34.97
N ASP A 33 -99.58 -48.71 -34.21
CA ASP A 33 -99.26 -49.86 -33.37
C ASP A 33 -98.71 -50.97 -34.29
N ALA A 34 -97.39 -51.00 -34.41
CA ALA A 34 -96.65 -52.11 -34.95
C ALA A 34 -95.59 -52.49 -33.90
N THR A 35 -95.94 -53.47 -33.07
CA THR A 35 -94.99 -54.28 -32.30
C THR A 35 -94.02 -54.93 -33.27
N VAL A 36 -92.94 -54.21 -33.60
CA VAL A 36 -91.76 -54.77 -34.25
C VAL A 36 -90.78 -55.11 -33.13
N THR A 37 -90.76 -56.37 -32.76
CA THR A 37 -89.68 -56.97 -31.98
C THR A 37 -88.48 -57.10 -32.91
N GLU A 38 -87.72 -56.03 -33.09
CA GLU A 38 -86.37 -56.14 -33.67
C GLU A 38 -85.54 -56.99 -32.70
N PRO A 39 -84.87 -58.06 -33.14
CA PRO A 39 -83.96 -58.80 -32.30
C PRO A 39 -82.81 -57.86 -31.94
N TYR A 40 -82.79 -57.39 -30.70
CA TYR A 40 -81.58 -56.87 -30.08
C TYR A 40 -80.58 -58.03 -30.09
N THR A 41 -79.73 -58.06 -31.12
CA THR A 41 -78.49 -58.79 -31.06
C THR A 41 -77.65 -57.93 -30.12
N PRO A 42 -77.42 -58.31 -28.84
CA PRO A 42 -76.41 -57.64 -28.06
C PRO A 42 -75.17 -57.65 -28.93
N ASP A 43 -74.59 -56.48 -29.13
CA ASP A 43 -73.30 -56.37 -29.78
C ASP A 43 -72.36 -57.22 -28.92
N THR A 44 -72.15 -58.48 -29.31
CA THR A 44 -71.19 -59.41 -28.70
C THR A 44 -69.78 -59.00 -29.11
N GLY A 45 -69.55 -57.70 -29.27
CA GLY A 45 -68.23 -57.16 -29.12
C GLY A 45 -67.82 -57.48 -27.70
N ASP A 46 -66.82 -58.34 -27.56
CA ASP A 46 -66.12 -58.56 -26.30
C ASP A 46 -65.48 -57.23 -25.87
N TYR A 47 -66.28 -56.37 -25.24
CA TYR A 47 -65.80 -55.13 -24.66
C TYR A 47 -65.09 -55.50 -23.36
N VAL A 48 -63.77 -55.32 -23.35
CA VAL A 48 -62.97 -55.47 -22.14
C VAL A 48 -63.37 -54.34 -21.17
N GLU A 49 -64.23 -54.65 -20.19
CA GLU A 49 -64.76 -53.66 -19.24
C GLU A 49 -63.69 -53.13 -18.28
N SER A 50 -62.69 -53.94 -17.95
CA SER A 50 -61.52 -53.50 -17.19
C SER A 50 -60.31 -54.41 -17.41
N ILE A 51 -59.11 -53.85 -17.33
CA ILE A 51 -57.85 -54.60 -17.29
C ILE A 51 -57.27 -54.39 -15.90
N ALA A 52 -57.24 -55.45 -15.09
CA ALA A 52 -56.66 -55.43 -13.75
C ALA A 52 -55.79 -56.66 -13.53
N LYS A 53 -54.66 -56.49 -12.85
CA LYS A 53 -53.91 -57.62 -12.28
C LYS A 53 -54.65 -58.05 -11.01
N SER A 54 -54.88 -59.35 -10.84
CA SER A 54 -55.54 -59.87 -9.63
C SER A 54 -54.83 -59.36 -8.37
N GLY A 55 -55.57 -58.68 -7.49
CA GLY A 55 -55.07 -58.12 -6.22
C GLY A 55 -54.67 -56.64 -6.23
N GLU A 56 -54.64 -55.98 -7.38
CA GLU A 56 -54.30 -54.55 -7.51
C GLU A 56 -55.51 -53.70 -7.91
N THR A 57 -55.48 -52.40 -7.63
CA THR A 57 -56.50 -51.47 -8.14
C THR A 57 -56.48 -51.46 -9.66
N GLY A 58 -57.62 -51.78 -10.28
CA GLY A 58 -57.77 -51.81 -11.74
C GLY A 58 -57.54 -50.43 -12.37
N LEU A 59 -57.03 -50.43 -13.60
CA LEU A 59 -57.02 -49.21 -14.40
C LEU A 59 -58.46 -48.92 -14.84
N THR A 60 -59.00 -47.76 -14.45
CA THR A 60 -60.36 -47.34 -14.80
C THR A 60 -60.34 -46.17 -15.78
N GLY A 61 -61.20 -46.22 -16.79
CA GLY A 61 -61.30 -45.22 -17.87
C GLY A 61 -60.79 -45.72 -19.23
N ASP A 62 -60.86 -44.86 -20.25
CA ASP A 62 -60.36 -45.17 -21.61
C ASP A 62 -58.84 -45.37 -21.58
N VAL A 63 -58.38 -46.61 -21.72
CA VAL A 63 -56.96 -46.93 -21.79
C VAL A 63 -56.49 -46.83 -23.25
N THR A 64 -56.00 -45.65 -23.64
CA THR A 64 -55.34 -45.48 -24.93
C THR A 64 -53.86 -45.82 -24.81
N LEU A 65 -53.44 -46.97 -25.33
CA LEU A 65 -52.03 -47.37 -25.41
C LEU A 65 -51.42 -46.85 -26.71
N THR A 66 -50.94 -45.61 -26.71
CA THR A 66 -50.18 -45.05 -27.84
C THR A 66 -48.68 -45.18 -27.58
N GLY A 67 -48.07 -46.23 -28.14
CA GLY A 67 -46.63 -46.42 -28.09
C GLY A 67 -45.95 -45.89 -29.36
N THR A 68 -44.96 -45.02 -29.20
CA THR A 68 -43.84 -44.93 -30.15
C THR A 68 -42.62 -45.51 -29.43
N GLY A 69 -42.04 -46.60 -29.96
CA GLY A 69 -40.94 -47.34 -29.32
C GLY A 69 -41.24 -48.85 -29.11
N THR A 70 -40.41 -49.51 -28.29
CA THR A 70 -40.38 -50.98 -28.07
C THR A 70 -41.34 -51.48 -26.97
N THR A 71 -42.50 -50.86 -26.79
CA THR A 71 -43.49 -51.38 -25.83
C THR A 71 -44.16 -52.61 -26.42
N THR A 72 -43.81 -53.80 -25.94
CA THR A 72 -44.42 -55.07 -26.37
C THR A 72 -45.52 -55.49 -25.40
N LEU A 73 -46.73 -55.70 -25.92
CA LEU A 73 -47.77 -56.43 -25.20
C LEU A 73 -47.52 -57.92 -25.41
N THR A 74 -47.07 -58.61 -24.37
CA THR A 74 -46.93 -60.08 -24.42
C THR A 74 -48.00 -60.69 -23.53
N GLN A 75 -48.85 -61.53 -24.12
CA GLN A 75 -49.73 -62.40 -23.35
C GLN A 75 -48.91 -63.56 -22.81
N VAL A 76 -48.82 -63.68 -21.49
CA VAL A 76 -48.17 -64.81 -20.82
C VAL A 76 -49.24 -65.55 -20.03
N GLY A 77 -49.74 -66.65 -20.61
CA GLY A 77 -50.90 -67.37 -20.08
C GLY A 77 -52.18 -66.52 -20.17
N GLN A 78 -52.87 -66.34 -19.05
CA GLN A 78 -54.09 -65.51 -18.97
C GLN A 78 -53.83 -64.05 -18.58
N ASN A 79 -52.56 -63.64 -18.40
CA ASN A 79 -52.20 -62.28 -18.02
C ASN A 79 -51.66 -61.48 -19.21
N ILE A 80 -52.09 -60.22 -19.32
CA ILE A 80 -51.45 -59.23 -20.19
C ILE A 80 -50.37 -58.54 -19.35
N ALA A 81 -49.10 -58.74 -19.71
CA ALA A 81 -47.99 -58.01 -19.12
C ALA A 81 -47.68 -56.79 -19.99
N ILE A 82 -47.80 -55.59 -19.43
CA ILE A 82 -47.33 -54.35 -20.06
C ILE A 82 -45.92 -54.10 -19.54
N ASN A 83 -44.92 -54.52 -20.30
CA ASN A 83 -43.53 -54.23 -19.98
C ASN A 83 -43.12 -52.96 -20.72
N SER A 84 -42.95 -51.87 -19.95
CA SER A 84 -42.23 -50.70 -20.42
C SER A 84 -40.78 -50.81 -19.98
N THR A 85 -39.88 -51.17 -20.89
CA THR A 85 -38.43 -51.08 -20.70
C THR A 85 -37.92 -49.63 -20.89
N GLY A 86 -38.81 -48.65 -20.72
CA GLY A 86 -38.56 -47.22 -20.92
C GLY A 86 -37.69 -46.62 -19.82
N GLY A 87 -36.40 -46.91 -19.89
CA GLY A 87 -35.35 -46.33 -19.08
C GLY A 87 -34.10 -47.15 -19.35
N GLY A 88 -33.08 -46.57 -19.98
CA GLY A 88 -31.78 -47.23 -20.12
C GLY A 88 -31.23 -47.68 -18.76
N THR A 89 -30.12 -48.40 -18.72
CA THR A 89 -29.42 -48.59 -17.45
C THR A 89 -28.81 -47.25 -17.03
N PRO A 90 -28.79 -46.88 -15.74
CA PRO A 90 -28.01 -45.72 -15.31
C PRO A 90 -26.56 -45.89 -15.72
N ALA A 91 -25.97 -44.86 -16.32
CA ALA A 91 -24.53 -44.84 -16.51
C ALA A 91 -23.83 -44.85 -15.15
N THR A 92 -22.79 -45.66 -15.01
CA THR A 92 -21.94 -45.71 -13.79
C THR A 92 -20.70 -44.82 -13.90
N THR A 93 -20.49 -44.21 -15.07
CA THR A 93 -19.42 -43.25 -15.38
C THR A 93 -19.97 -42.13 -16.26
N VAL A 94 -19.31 -40.96 -16.24
CA VAL A 94 -19.55 -39.85 -17.17
C VAL A 94 -18.23 -39.47 -17.83
N GLU A 95 -18.28 -38.80 -18.99
CA GLU A 95 -17.08 -38.28 -19.63
C GLU A 95 -16.33 -37.32 -18.71
N ASP A 96 -15.00 -37.42 -18.71
CA ASP A 96 -14.13 -36.59 -17.89
C ASP A 96 -13.86 -35.25 -18.60
N GLU A 97 -14.46 -34.18 -18.11
CA GLU A 97 -14.35 -32.84 -18.69
C GLU A 97 -13.28 -31.98 -18.00
N ARG A 98 -12.27 -32.60 -17.35
CA ARG A 98 -11.18 -31.88 -16.67
C ARG A 98 -10.11 -31.32 -17.60
N ASN A 99 -10.12 -31.70 -18.88
CA ASN A 99 -9.23 -31.17 -19.90
C ASN A 99 -9.89 -30.01 -20.63
N TRP A 100 -9.09 -29.03 -21.05
CA TRP A 100 -9.56 -27.96 -21.94
C TRP A 100 -9.63 -28.43 -23.40
N GLY A 101 -10.38 -27.69 -24.22
CA GLY A 101 -10.54 -27.95 -25.66
C GLY A 101 -11.38 -29.17 -26.05
N ILE A 102 -12.12 -29.79 -25.13
CA ILE A 102 -13.03 -30.90 -25.47
C ILE A 102 -14.15 -30.35 -26.35
N THR A 103 -14.37 -30.96 -27.52
CA THR A 103 -15.45 -30.59 -28.43
C THR A 103 -16.78 -31.17 -27.93
N PRO A 104 -17.90 -30.43 -28.00
CA PRO A 104 -19.21 -30.97 -27.64
C PRO A 104 -19.58 -32.18 -28.50
N VAL A 105 -20.04 -33.26 -27.85
CA VAL A 105 -20.47 -34.50 -28.51
C VAL A 105 -21.77 -34.97 -27.87
N VAL A 106 -22.77 -35.29 -28.68
CA VAL A 106 -24.12 -35.68 -28.23
C VAL A 106 -24.14 -37.04 -27.51
N GLY A 107 -23.10 -37.86 -27.71
CA GLY A 107 -23.02 -39.24 -27.24
C GLY A 107 -23.88 -40.19 -28.08
N THR A 108 -23.59 -41.48 -28.00
CA THR A 108 -24.32 -42.58 -28.65
C THR A 108 -24.82 -43.62 -27.65
N SER A 109 -24.42 -43.51 -26.37
CA SER A 109 -24.79 -44.45 -25.33
C SER A 109 -26.30 -44.45 -25.08
N THR A 110 -26.86 -45.64 -24.94
CA THR A 110 -28.28 -45.86 -24.61
C THR A 110 -28.56 -45.82 -23.10
N ASN A 111 -27.52 -45.67 -22.27
CA ASN A 111 -27.65 -45.54 -20.81
C ASN A 111 -28.16 -44.14 -20.43
N TYR A 112 -29.07 -44.03 -19.46
CA TYR A 112 -29.47 -42.71 -18.97
C TYR A 112 -28.35 -42.10 -18.10
N ALA A 113 -28.30 -40.78 -18.05
CA ALA A 113 -27.12 -39.98 -17.63
C ALA A 113 -26.00 -39.88 -18.70
N ARG A 114 -26.28 -40.33 -19.94
CA ARG A 114 -25.52 -39.99 -21.15
C ARG A 114 -24.01 -40.19 -20.95
N GLN A 115 -23.63 -41.44 -20.71
CA GLN A 115 -22.27 -41.88 -20.40
C GLN A 115 -21.18 -41.25 -21.27
N ASP A 116 -21.48 -41.01 -22.54
CA ASP A 116 -20.56 -40.55 -23.57
C ASP A 116 -20.96 -39.20 -24.22
N HIS A 117 -21.92 -38.47 -23.62
CA HIS A 117 -22.12 -37.07 -24.02
C HIS A 117 -21.14 -36.17 -23.29
N THR A 118 -20.69 -35.13 -23.97
CA THR A 118 -19.95 -34.04 -23.37
C THR A 118 -20.50 -32.73 -23.90
N HIS A 119 -20.60 -31.74 -23.01
CA HIS A 119 -20.93 -30.37 -23.41
C HIS A 119 -19.75 -29.63 -24.03
N GLY A 120 -18.61 -30.32 -24.13
CA GLY A 120 -17.32 -29.72 -24.39
C GLY A 120 -16.81 -28.97 -23.16
N SER A 121 -15.54 -28.63 -23.21
CA SER A 121 -14.93 -27.70 -22.25
C SER A 121 -14.63 -26.39 -22.98
N PRO A 122 -14.41 -25.28 -22.27
CA PRO A 122 -13.82 -24.10 -22.90
C PRO A 122 -12.51 -24.45 -23.62
N ALA A 123 -12.15 -23.66 -24.62
CA ALA A 123 -10.87 -23.79 -25.30
C ALA A 123 -9.73 -23.72 -24.27
N ASP A 124 -8.62 -24.41 -24.53
CA ASP A 124 -7.41 -24.25 -23.72
C ASP A 124 -7.09 -22.76 -23.63
N PRO A 125 -7.01 -22.17 -22.42
CA PRO A 125 -6.68 -20.75 -22.27
C PRO A 125 -5.29 -20.43 -22.83
N GLY A 126 -4.53 -21.44 -23.27
CA GLY A 126 -3.21 -21.28 -23.82
C GLY A 126 -2.30 -20.97 -22.65
N GLY A 127 -1.86 -22.02 -21.94
CA GLY A 127 -0.62 -21.92 -21.19
C GLY A 127 0.46 -21.56 -22.19
N VAL A 128 0.75 -20.27 -22.32
CA VAL A 128 1.75 -19.82 -23.27
C VAL A 128 3.06 -20.57 -22.93
N SER A 129 3.84 -20.94 -23.95
CA SER A 129 5.17 -21.55 -23.79
C SER A 129 6.04 -20.72 -22.85
N ALA A 130 6.91 -21.35 -22.04
CA ALA A 130 7.78 -20.71 -21.04
C ALA A 130 8.08 -19.21 -21.28
N HIS A 131 7.58 -18.32 -20.40
CA HIS A 131 7.79 -16.86 -20.50
C HIS A 131 9.06 -16.47 -19.77
N ALA A 132 10.02 -15.91 -20.49
CA ALA A 132 11.07 -15.12 -19.87
C ALA A 132 10.51 -13.73 -19.56
N ILE A 133 10.76 -13.21 -18.36
CA ILE A 133 10.30 -11.88 -17.96
C ILE A 133 10.87 -10.76 -18.85
N LEU A 134 12.05 -10.97 -19.43
CA LEU A 134 12.73 -10.07 -20.36
C LEU A 134 12.64 -10.61 -21.80
N ASP A 135 11.48 -11.11 -22.24
CA ASP A 135 11.35 -11.62 -23.60
C ASP A 135 11.11 -10.53 -24.66
N GLY A 136 10.70 -9.33 -24.23
CA GLY A 136 10.35 -8.18 -25.07
C GLY A 136 9.22 -8.43 -26.09
N SER A 137 8.55 -9.59 -26.05
CA SER A 137 7.53 -10.00 -27.01
C SER A 137 6.18 -10.29 -26.35
N VAL A 138 6.14 -11.17 -25.35
CA VAL A 138 4.94 -11.39 -24.53
C VAL A 138 4.85 -10.29 -23.48
N HIS A 139 5.96 -9.94 -22.84
CA HIS A 139 6.05 -8.83 -21.90
C HIS A 139 6.47 -7.55 -22.63
N THR A 140 5.48 -6.84 -23.19
CA THR A 140 5.73 -5.63 -24.01
C THR A 140 6.31 -4.44 -23.22
N ASP A 141 6.21 -4.48 -21.88
CA ASP A 141 6.82 -3.56 -20.93
C ASP A 141 8.25 -3.96 -20.54
N SER A 142 8.78 -5.03 -21.12
CA SER A 142 10.19 -5.42 -21.00
C SER A 142 10.97 -5.12 -22.29
N VAL A 143 12.29 -5.02 -22.13
CA VAL A 143 13.26 -5.16 -23.21
C VAL A 143 13.59 -6.65 -23.36
N ALA A 144 13.83 -7.09 -24.61
CA ALA A 144 14.28 -8.45 -24.87
C ALA A 144 15.75 -8.59 -24.46
N ASP A 145 16.01 -9.38 -23.41
CA ASP A 145 17.36 -9.63 -22.90
C ASP A 145 17.54 -11.05 -22.34
N GLY A 146 18.79 -11.46 -22.20
CA GLY A 146 19.18 -12.62 -21.41
C GLY A 146 19.17 -12.31 -19.91
N VAL A 147 19.27 -13.36 -19.09
CA VAL A 147 19.60 -13.19 -17.66
C VAL A 147 20.92 -13.89 -17.38
N THR A 148 21.92 -13.12 -16.98
CA THR A 148 23.21 -13.64 -16.54
C THR A 148 23.28 -13.72 -15.01
N ARG A 149 24.25 -14.49 -14.49
CA ARG A 149 24.39 -14.65 -13.03
C ARG A 149 24.75 -13.31 -12.40
N GLY A 150 23.94 -12.88 -11.44
CA GLY A 150 24.17 -11.65 -10.66
C GLY A 150 23.46 -10.42 -11.23
N SER A 151 22.71 -10.56 -12.32
CA SER A 151 21.92 -9.48 -12.89
C SER A 151 20.79 -9.04 -11.96
N LEU A 152 20.44 -7.76 -12.10
CA LEU A 152 19.27 -7.15 -11.49
C LEU A 152 18.30 -6.71 -12.60
N ILE A 153 17.01 -6.67 -12.29
CA ILE A 153 16.01 -6.06 -13.17
C ILE A 153 15.80 -4.62 -12.72
N TYR A 154 15.83 -3.68 -13.66
CA TYR A 154 15.59 -2.25 -13.37
C TYR A 154 14.72 -1.61 -14.47
N GLY A 155 14.17 -0.43 -14.19
CA GLY A 155 13.46 0.36 -15.20
C GLY A 155 14.43 1.26 -15.95
N ASN A 156 14.47 1.14 -17.28
CA ASN A 156 15.32 1.97 -18.14
C ASN A 156 14.63 3.29 -18.55
N ALA A 157 15.36 4.15 -19.26
CA ALA A 157 14.88 5.46 -19.72
C ALA A 157 13.69 5.42 -20.71
N THR A 158 13.33 4.24 -21.26
CA THR A 158 12.23 4.05 -22.22
C THR A 158 10.95 3.48 -21.58
N PRO A 159 10.66 3.90 -20.34
CA PRO A 159 9.98 3.13 -19.29
C PRO A 159 9.72 1.64 -19.59
N LYS A 160 10.80 0.85 -19.69
CA LYS A 160 10.73 -0.61 -19.79
C LYS A 160 11.60 -1.30 -18.75
N TRP A 161 11.20 -2.50 -18.34
CA TRP A 161 12.04 -3.39 -17.54
C TRP A 161 13.20 -3.91 -18.38
N ASP A 162 14.40 -3.85 -17.83
CA ASP A 162 15.65 -4.17 -18.53
C ASP A 162 16.62 -4.91 -17.62
N GLU A 163 17.62 -5.58 -18.21
CA GLU A 163 18.69 -6.24 -17.47
C GLU A 163 19.77 -5.23 -17.07
N LEU A 164 20.08 -5.14 -15.77
CA LEU A 164 21.32 -4.55 -15.29
C LEU A 164 22.32 -5.67 -14.98
N VAL A 165 23.15 -5.99 -15.98
CA VAL A 165 24.24 -6.97 -15.88
C VAL A 165 25.17 -6.59 -14.72
N ILE A 166 25.59 -7.59 -13.93
CA ILE A 166 26.52 -7.37 -12.82
C ILE A 166 27.81 -6.67 -13.30
N GLY A 167 28.25 -5.67 -12.53
CA GLY A 167 29.49 -4.96 -12.80
C GLY A 167 30.75 -5.81 -12.63
N SER A 168 31.90 -5.19 -12.91
CA SER A 168 33.21 -5.81 -12.66
C SER A 168 33.44 -6.08 -11.16
N THR A 169 34.40 -6.95 -10.85
CA THR A 169 34.75 -7.26 -9.45
C THR A 169 35.01 -5.99 -8.64
N GLY A 170 34.40 -5.91 -7.46
CA GLY A 170 34.52 -4.77 -6.57
C GLY A 170 33.60 -3.59 -6.88
N TYR A 171 32.77 -3.67 -7.93
CA TYR A 171 31.77 -2.64 -8.21
C TYR A 171 30.61 -2.74 -7.23
N ILE A 172 30.00 -1.59 -6.92
CA ILE A 172 28.80 -1.48 -6.10
C ILE A 172 27.67 -0.86 -6.90
N LEU A 173 26.43 -1.20 -6.55
CA LEU A 173 25.25 -0.61 -7.16
C LEU A 173 25.12 0.83 -6.66
N LYS A 174 24.99 1.78 -7.58
CA LYS A 174 24.79 3.20 -7.28
C LYS A 174 23.63 3.76 -8.06
N SER A 175 23.16 4.93 -7.64
CA SER A 175 22.25 5.76 -8.41
C SER A 175 22.86 7.15 -8.60
N ASP A 176 22.65 7.73 -9.77
CA ASP A 176 22.97 9.13 -10.08
C ASP A 176 21.73 10.05 -10.00
N GLY A 177 20.62 9.53 -9.49
CA GLY A 177 19.32 10.22 -9.46
C GLY A 177 18.46 9.99 -10.70
N THR A 178 18.99 9.35 -11.75
CA THR A 178 18.24 8.96 -12.95
C THR A 178 18.21 7.45 -13.10
N ASP A 179 19.39 6.81 -13.13
CA ASP A 179 19.53 5.39 -13.40
C ASP A 179 20.25 4.66 -12.26
N ALA A 180 20.01 3.36 -12.17
CA ALA A 180 20.84 2.46 -11.37
C ALA A 180 21.98 1.93 -12.24
N ALA A 181 23.21 2.00 -11.74
CA ALA A 181 24.37 1.52 -12.47
C ALA A 181 25.40 0.89 -11.52
N TRP A 182 26.10 -0.13 -12.00
CA TRP A 182 27.29 -0.64 -11.33
C TRP A 182 28.46 0.29 -11.60
N ALA A 183 29.06 0.81 -10.53
CA ALA A 183 30.25 1.63 -10.63
C ALA A 183 31.30 1.13 -9.65
N ALA A 184 32.59 1.29 -10.02
CA ALA A 184 33.66 1.19 -9.05
C ALA A 184 33.30 2.10 -7.87
N PRO A 185 33.47 1.68 -6.60
CA PRO A 185 33.38 2.59 -5.48
C PRO A 185 34.24 3.80 -5.85
N ASN A 186 33.69 5.00 -5.69
CA ASN A 186 34.44 6.24 -5.91
C ASN A 186 35.76 6.00 -5.19
N SER A 187 36.93 6.23 -5.82
CA SER A 187 38.21 6.16 -5.11
C SER A 187 38.00 6.95 -3.84
N ALA A 188 37.74 6.23 -2.76
CA ALA A 188 37.40 6.87 -1.54
C ALA A 188 38.69 7.62 -1.25
N VAL A 189 38.64 8.94 -1.16
CA VAL A 189 39.46 9.58 -0.12
C VAL A 189 39.14 8.70 1.07
N PRO A 190 40.08 7.86 1.55
CA PRO A 190 39.75 6.76 2.43
C PRO A 190 38.88 7.33 3.52
N LYS A 191 37.59 6.99 3.46
CA LYS A 191 36.68 7.30 4.51
C LYS A 191 37.06 6.24 5.52
N THR A 192 38.06 6.56 6.32
CA THR A 192 38.36 5.82 7.53
C THR A 192 37.03 5.63 8.23
N ASP A 193 36.54 4.41 8.27
CA ASP A 193 35.34 4.06 9.02
C ASP A 193 35.58 4.43 10.48
N LEU A 194 35.17 5.64 10.86
CA LEU A 194 34.98 6.03 12.24
C LEU A 194 33.54 5.67 12.62
N TYR A 195 33.25 4.37 12.62
CA TYR A 195 32.17 3.81 13.44
C TYR A 195 32.80 2.94 14.53
N THR A 196 33.61 3.57 15.37
CA THR A 196 33.55 3.22 16.79
C THR A 196 32.21 3.75 17.27
N TYR A 197 31.43 2.94 17.99
CA TYR A 197 30.25 3.42 18.71
C TYR A 197 30.61 4.67 19.52
N ILE A 198 30.32 5.85 18.97
CA ILE A 198 30.26 7.08 19.73
C ILE A 198 28.87 7.04 20.35
N ASN A 199 28.80 6.57 21.60
CA ASN A 199 27.95 7.28 22.54
C ASN A 199 28.20 8.76 22.26
N VAL A 200 27.21 9.44 21.68
CA VAL A 200 27.27 10.87 21.34
C VAL A 200 27.58 11.58 22.63
N LYS A 201 28.87 11.79 22.83
CA LYS A 201 29.46 12.42 23.99
C LYS A 201 29.55 13.86 23.54
N ALA A 202 28.51 14.61 23.88
CA ALA A 202 28.48 16.04 23.67
C ALA A 202 29.80 16.60 24.20
N ALA A 203 30.38 17.51 23.42
CA ALA A 203 31.59 18.20 23.82
C ALA A 203 31.41 18.73 25.25
N VAL A 204 32.22 18.21 26.17
CA VAL A 204 32.51 18.89 27.44
C VAL A 204 32.84 20.34 27.12
N THR A 205 32.50 21.25 28.03
CA THR A 205 32.82 22.68 28.01
C THR A 205 34.31 22.99 27.75
N ASP A 206 35.18 21.97 27.75
CA ASP A 206 36.63 22.06 27.61
C ASP A 206 37.21 21.71 26.22
N TYR A 207 36.43 21.39 25.18
CA TYR A 207 37.02 21.01 23.88
C TYR A 207 36.61 21.91 22.71
N ILE A 208 37.26 23.08 22.63
CA ILE A 208 38.19 23.29 21.53
C ILE A 208 39.57 23.51 22.17
N LEU A 209 40.37 22.45 22.37
CA LEU A 209 41.74 22.64 22.84
C LEU A 209 42.62 23.16 21.71
N ILE A 210 42.50 24.45 21.34
CA ILE A 210 43.69 25.15 20.81
C ILE A 210 44.53 25.49 22.04
N ASN A 211 45.24 24.48 22.55
CA ASN A 211 45.91 24.57 23.85
C ASN A 211 47.08 25.59 23.86
N ARG A 212 47.35 26.24 22.72
CA ARG A 212 48.26 27.37 22.60
C ARG A 212 48.09 28.05 21.24
N LEU A 213 47.38 29.18 21.18
CA LEU A 213 47.53 30.12 20.07
C LEU A 213 48.76 31.00 20.29
N TYR A 214 49.55 31.20 19.25
CA TYR A 214 50.64 32.15 19.19
C TYR A 214 50.16 33.50 18.61
N GLN A 215 50.98 34.52 18.80
CA GLN A 215 50.66 35.87 18.33
C GLN A 215 50.63 35.94 16.82
N ASN A 216 49.63 36.63 16.26
CA ASN A 216 49.45 36.77 14.81
C ASN A 216 49.21 35.43 14.10
N GLU A 217 48.70 34.44 14.82
CA GLU A 217 48.30 33.14 14.28
C GLU A 217 46.87 33.18 13.75
N THR A 218 46.63 32.41 12.68
CA THR A 218 45.31 32.13 12.14
C THR A 218 45.11 30.62 12.09
N VAL A 219 44.11 30.12 12.81
CA VAL A 219 43.73 28.70 12.82
C VAL A 219 42.43 28.53 12.04
N THR A 220 42.36 27.50 11.20
CA THR A 220 41.21 27.23 10.31
C THR A 220 40.66 25.81 10.41
N THR A 221 41.29 24.95 11.20
CA THR A 221 40.89 23.56 11.43
C THR A 221 40.66 23.34 12.91
N PHE A 222 39.50 22.80 13.27
CA PHE A 222 39.09 22.66 14.67
C PHE A 222 38.43 21.29 14.87
N ASP A 223 38.98 20.50 15.80
CA ASP A 223 38.35 19.27 16.28
C ASP A 223 37.40 19.59 17.44
N GLY A 224 36.35 18.78 17.63
CA GLY A 224 35.41 18.94 18.75
C GLY A 224 34.43 20.11 18.62
N GLN A 225 33.97 20.41 17.40
CA GLN A 225 32.92 21.41 17.19
C GLN A 225 31.66 21.09 17.99
N PRO A 226 30.94 22.10 18.49
CA PRO A 226 29.81 21.86 19.37
C PRO A 226 28.64 21.28 18.56
N ASP A 227 27.99 20.26 19.09
CA ASP A 227 26.84 19.60 18.43
C ASP A 227 25.59 20.51 18.37
N ILE A 228 25.60 21.56 19.19
CA ILE A 228 24.61 22.64 19.20
C ILE A 228 25.32 23.99 19.16
N PRO A 229 24.75 25.05 18.56
CA PRO A 229 25.35 26.37 18.55
C PRO A 229 25.65 26.89 19.95
N ARG A 230 26.91 27.25 20.24
CA ARG A 230 27.33 27.78 21.56
C ARG A 230 28.19 29.04 21.44
N SER A 231 28.15 29.92 22.43
CA SER A 231 29.15 31.00 22.49
C SER A 231 30.54 30.44 22.75
N ALA A 232 31.56 31.17 22.32
CA ALA A 232 32.94 30.85 22.59
C ALA A 232 33.43 31.58 23.84
N SER A 233 34.34 30.95 24.59
CA SER A 233 35.11 31.60 25.65
C SER A 233 36.55 31.83 25.17
N VAL A 234 37.16 32.93 25.57
CA VAL A 234 38.53 33.28 25.23
C VAL A 234 39.27 33.63 26.51
N THR A 235 40.19 32.76 26.93
CA THR A 235 41.05 33.00 28.10
C THR A 235 42.39 33.53 27.63
N ILE A 236 42.76 34.72 28.10
CA ILE A 236 44.07 35.33 27.90
C ILE A 236 44.86 35.20 29.20
N ILE A 237 46.10 34.71 29.11
CA ILE A 237 47.05 34.63 30.23
C ILE A 237 48.28 35.43 29.83
N PRO A 238 48.38 36.72 30.22
CA PRO A 238 49.54 37.55 29.96
C PRO A 238 50.80 36.98 30.64
N THR A 239 51.95 37.15 29.99
CA THR A 239 53.23 36.92 30.66
C THR A 239 53.41 37.98 31.73
N LEU A 240 53.98 37.60 32.89
CA LEU A 240 54.18 38.51 34.02
C LEU A 240 54.91 39.79 33.57
N GLY A 241 54.32 40.95 33.86
CA GLY A 241 54.88 42.25 33.49
C GLY A 241 54.58 42.73 32.06
N SER A 242 53.72 42.02 31.31
CA SER A 242 53.27 42.42 29.98
C SER A 242 51.78 42.74 29.95
N THR A 243 51.38 43.67 29.07
CA THR A 243 49.98 44.02 28.81
C THR A 243 49.72 43.88 27.31
N PRO A 244 49.42 42.67 26.81
CA PRO A 244 49.05 42.48 25.41
C PRO A 244 47.84 43.38 25.06
N THR A 245 47.92 44.03 23.90
CA THR A 245 46.81 44.80 23.32
C THR A 245 46.51 44.28 21.92
N GLY A 246 45.23 44.16 21.57
CA GLY A 246 44.85 43.64 20.26
C GLY A 246 43.43 43.10 20.19
N THR A 247 43.17 42.23 19.24
CA THR A 247 41.88 41.57 19.03
C THR A 247 42.04 40.09 18.75
N ILE A 248 41.06 39.29 19.16
CA ILE A 248 40.87 37.92 18.69
C ILE A 248 39.56 37.90 17.90
N ASN A 249 39.65 37.69 16.60
CA ASN A 249 38.49 37.49 15.75
C ASN A 249 38.14 36.00 15.73
N ILE A 250 36.88 35.68 16.05
CA ILE A 250 36.33 34.33 15.91
C ILE A 250 35.29 34.39 14.80
N ALA A 251 35.49 33.63 13.73
CA ALA A 251 34.57 33.55 12.60
C ALA A 251 34.05 32.13 12.40
N GLY A 252 32.79 32.01 12.02
CA GLY A 252 32.11 30.73 11.91
C GLY A 252 30.75 30.81 11.24
N LYS A 253 29.96 29.77 11.49
CA LYS A 253 28.57 29.64 11.07
C LYS A 253 27.66 29.71 12.29
N SER A 254 26.56 30.45 12.18
CA SER A 254 25.43 30.36 13.11
C SER A 254 24.60 29.10 12.84
N ALA A 255 23.60 28.89 13.69
CA ALA A 255 22.68 27.75 13.64
C ALA A 255 21.88 27.63 12.32
N ASP A 256 21.66 28.75 11.64
CA ASP A 256 21.01 28.88 10.32
C ASP A 256 22.01 28.84 9.15
N ASN A 257 23.27 28.48 9.42
CA ASN A 257 24.38 28.45 8.46
C ASN A 257 24.81 29.83 7.90
N ALA A 258 24.35 30.94 8.49
CA ALA A 258 24.84 32.27 8.15
C ALA A 258 26.29 32.44 8.65
N SER A 259 27.12 33.15 7.87
CA SER A 259 28.48 33.47 8.31
C SER A 259 28.46 34.56 9.36
N ILE A 260 29.05 34.31 10.51
CA ILE A 260 29.13 35.25 11.64
C ILE A 260 30.57 35.40 12.11
N ASN A 261 30.88 36.56 12.69
CA ASN A 261 32.14 36.79 13.38
C ASN A 261 31.94 37.65 14.63
N GLU A 262 32.89 37.57 15.56
CA GLU A 262 32.94 38.41 16.73
C GLU A 262 34.40 38.70 17.14
N ASP A 263 34.66 39.94 17.55
CA ASP A 263 35.97 40.39 18.01
C ASP A 263 36.01 40.48 19.54
N VAL A 264 36.97 39.79 20.16
CA VAL A 264 37.33 39.95 21.56
C VAL A 264 38.50 40.92 21.66
N THR A 265 38.28 42.08 22.29
CA THR A 265 39.35 43.07 22.52
C THR A 265 40.25 42.64 23.67
N ILE A 266 41.55 42.55 23.42
CA ILE A 266 42.57 42.25 24.42
C ILE A 266 43.13 43.56 24.96
N ASN A 267 42.99 43.76 26.27
CA ASN A 267 43.67 44.84 26.98
C ASN A 267 43.73 44.50 28.49
N THR A 268 44.48 43.45 28.83
CA THR A 268 44.57 42.96 30.21
C THR A 268 46.01 42.58 30.56
N ALA A 269 46.43 42.91 31.78
CA ALA A 269 47.73 42.54 32.35
C ALA A 269 47.62 41.34 33.31
N VAL A 270 46.40 40.84 33.53
CA VAL A 270 46.11 39.68 34.40
C VAL A 270 45.35 38.63 33.60
N PRO A 271 45.36 37.35 34.03
CA PRO A 271 44.52 36.34 33.40
C PRO A 271 43.06 36.79 33.35
N THR A 272 42.43 36.73 32.18
CA THR A 272 41.04 37.16 32.00
C THR A 272 40.37 36.28 30.96
N THR A 273 39.13 35.86 31.25
CA THR A 273 38.28 35.14 30.32
C THR A 273 37.22 36.10 29.79
N TYR A 274 37.03 36.10 28.48
CA TYR A 274 35.97 36.81 27.78
C TYR A 274 35.03 35.80 27.15
N GLU A 275 33.75 36.12 27.08
CA GLU A 275 32.76 35.32 26.38
C GLU A 275 32.29 36.08 25.14
N THR A 276 32.14 35.36 24.03
CA THR A 276 31.46 35.92 22.87
C THR A 276 29.97 36.03 23.16
N ASN A 277 29.35 37.02 22.55
CA ASN A 277 27.92 37.23 22.65
C ASN A 277 27.16 36.39 21.62
N ARG A 278 27.78 36.10 20.47
CA ARG A 278 27.25 35.24 19.42
C ARG A 278 27.52 33.77 19.71
N ALA A 279 26.55 32.94 19.34
CA ALA A 279 26.70 31.50 19.34
C ALA A 279 27.10 30.97 17.95
N PHE A 280 28.13 30.14 17.92
CA PHE A 280 28.68 29.49 16.75
C PHE A 280 28.23 28.03 16.70
N ALA A 281 27.58 27.63 15.62
CA ALA A 281 27.34 26.23 15.29
C ALA A 281 28.63 25.55 14.83
N VAL A 282 29.45 26.28 14.06
CA VAL A 282 30.78 25.83 13.64
C VAL A 282 31.71 27.03 13.66
N ILE A 283 32.84 26.96 14.36
CA ILE A 283 33.95 27.89 14.23
C ILE A 283 34.80 27.46 13.03
N THR A 284 34.97 28.38 12.09
CA THR A 284 35.74 28.17 10.86
C THR A 284 37.11 28.85 10.89
N GLN A 285 37.27 29.86 11.74
CA GLN A 285 38.52 30.58 11.88
C GLN A 285 38.64 31.25 13.25
N VAL A 286 39.84 31.23 13.82
CA VAL A 286 40.25 32.06 14.94
C VAL A 286 41.52 32.79 14.52
N GLN A 287 41.49 34.12 14.57
CA GLN A 287 42.61 34.98 14.19
C GLN A 287 42.99 35.87 15.36
N VAL A 288 44.23 35.74 15.83
CA VAL A 288 44.76 36.53 16.95
C VAL A 288 45.63 37.65 16.42
N THR A 289 45.26 38.91 16.63
CA THR A 289 46.06 40.07 16.22
C THR A 289 46.48 40.86 17.45
N VAL A 290 47.75 40.77 17.86
CA VAL A 290 48.21 41.28 19.17
C VAL A 290 49.56 41.99 19.09
N SER A 291 49.72 43.00 19.94
CA SER A 291 50.92 43.82 20.09
C SER A 291 51.21 44.11 21.57
N GLY A 292 52.40 44.64 21.90
CA GLY A 292 52.67 45.18 23.24
C GLY A 292 52.97 44.20 24.38
N GLY A 293 53.09 42.89 24.13
CA GLY A 293 53.43 41.90 25.16
C GLY A 293 53.31 40.46 24.65
N THR A 294 53.65 39.44 25.45
CA THR A 294 53.43 38.01 25.13
C THR A 294 52.31 37.43 26.00
N ALA A 295 51.39 36.68 25.42
CA ALA A 295 50.31 36.03 26.18
C ALA A 295 50.02 34.65 25.60
N PHE A 296 49.40 33.80 26.43
CA PHE A 296 48.76 32.57 25.98
C PHE A 296 47.28 32.85 25.76
N TYR A 297 46.74 32.35 24.66
CA TYR A 297 45.33 32.47 24.32
C TYR A 297 44.75 31.06 24.18
N SER A 298 43.61 30.84 24.83
CA SER A 298 42.81 29.62 24.71
C SER A 298 41.41 30.03 24.27
N VAL A 299 40.82 29.30 23.32
CA VAL A 299 39.43 29.49 22.89
C VAL A 299 38.65 28.23 23.22
N GLY A 300 37.61 28.33 24.05
CA GLY A 300 36.71 27.24 24.40
C GLY A 300 35.27 27.52 23.97
N MET A 301 34.35 26.67 24.42
CA MET A 301 32.91 26.91 24.32
C MET A 301 32.39 27.32 25.70
N HIS A 302 31.34 28.13 25.72
CA HIS A 302 30.69 28.58 26.93
C HIS A 302 29.22 28.12 26.96
N ASP A 303 28.51 28.40 28.06
CA ASP A 303 27.20 27.80 28.36
C ASP A 303 26.03 28.46 27.63
N ARG A 304 26.26 29.54 26.87
CA ARG A 304 25.19 30.15 26.07
C ARG A 304 24.88 29.32 24.84
N ILE A 305 23.60 28.99 24.66
CA ILE A 305 23.10 28.27 23.49
C ILE A 305 22.50 29.26 22.48
N GLY A 306 22.84 29.11 21.20
CA GLY A 306 22.19 29.83 20.12
C GLY A 306 20.91 29.14 19.66
N VAL A 307 19.82 29.90 19.50
CA VAL A 307 18.59 29.41 18.86
C VAL A 307 18.57 29.85 17.39
N SER A 308 18.44 28.89 16.46
CA SER A 308 18.29 29.21 15.04
C SER A 308 16.93 29.87 14.75
N ASN A 309 16.89 30.78 13.78
CA ASN A 309 15.68 31.23 13.06
C ASN A 309 14.67 32.12 13.78
N TYR A 310 14.87 32.50 15.05
CA TYR A 310 13.95 33.44 15.71
C TYR A 310 14.72 34.54 16.45
N PRO A 311 14.51 35.83 16.12
CA PRO A 311 14.92 36.90 17.03
C PRO A 311 14.10 36.73 18.31
N LEU A 312 14.75 36.26 19.39
CA LEU A 312 14.15 36.22 20.71
C LEU A 312 14.03 37.67 21.18
N ASN A 313 12.91 38.36 20.96
CA ASN A 313 12.80 39.79 21.29
C ASN A 313 12.63 40.02 22.80
N ALA A 314 12.16 39.02 23.55
CA ALA A 314 12.02 39.09 24.99
C ALA A 314 12.03 37.69 25.63
N THR A 315 12.15 37.63 26.97
CA THR A 315 11.96 36.41 27.77
C THR A 315 10.60 35.74 27.53
N THR A 316 9.61 36.48 27.05
CA THR A 316 8.27 35.95 26.72
C THR A 316 8.23 35.06 25.49
N ASP A 317 9.26 35.10 24.64
CA ASP A 317 9.30 34.32 23.40
C ASP A 317 9.70 32.86 23.67
N VAL A 318 10.39 32.60 24.79
CA VAL A 318 10.65 31.24 25.28
C VAL A 318 9.62 30.92 26.36
N PHE A 319 8.75 29.97 26.09
CA PHE A 319 7.70 29.60 27.07
C PHE A 319 8.00 28.32 27.84
N LYS A 320 8.96 27.52 27.36
CA LYS A 320 9.40 26.32 28.05
C LYS A 320 10.84 25.99 27.67
N ILE A 321 11.66 25.76 28.69
CA ILE A 321 12.95 25.09 28.54
C ILE A 321 12.92 23.84 29.41
N ASN A 322 13.35 22.72 28.85
CA ASN A 322 13.67 21.52 29.61
C ASN A 322 15.17 21.23 29.47
N LEU A 323 15.81 20.90 30.59
CA LEU A 323 17.16 20.34 30.65
C LEU A 323 17.05 18.95 31.28
N ASN A 324 17.47 17.90 30.58
CA ASN A 324 17.33 16.50 31.03
C ASN A 324 15.90 16.15 31.44
N ALA A 325 14.93 16.54 30.61
CA ALA A 325 13.49 16.43 30.86
C ALA A 325 12.97 17.20 32.10
N LEU A 326 13.82 17.97 32.80
CA LEU A 326 13.41 18.84 33.90
C LEU A 326 13.14 20.26 33.40
N HIS A 327 11.93 20.75 33.67
CA HIS A 327 11.56 22.12 33.33
C HIS A 327 12.41 23.14 34.11
N LYS A 328 12.98 24.11 33.39
CA LYS A 328 13.70 25.24 33.98
C LYS A 328 12.76 26.42 34.15
N ASP A 329 12.74 26.94 35.39
CA ASP A 329 12.03 28.16 35.72
C ASP A 329 12.63 29.34 34.93
N PRO A 330 11.82 30.34 34.48
CA PRO A 330 12.32 31.54 33.81
C PRO A 330 13.42 32.32 34.55
N THR A 331 13.57 32.11 35.87
CA THR A 331 14.68 32.67 36.66
C THR A 331 16.01 31.94 36.49
N GLY A 332 15.99 30.69 35.98
CA GLY A 332 17.18 29.86 35.78
C GLY A 332 17.87 30.03 34.44
N TYR A 333 17.53 31.06 33.66
CA TYR A 333 18.21 31.42 32.43
C TYR A 333 18.02 32.90 32.09
N THR A 334 18.92 33.47 31.29
CA THR A 334 18.75 34.79 30.68
C THR A 334 18.69 34.67 29.16
N ILE A 335 18.05 35.64 28.49
CA ILE A 335 17.93 35.66 27.03
C ILE A 335 18.59 36.93 26.50
N SER A 336 19.44 36.77 25.49
CA SER A 336 19.97 37.90 24.74
C SER A 336 19.28 38.05 23.40
N ALA A 337 18.39 39.04 23.31
CA ALA A 337 17.67 39.36 22.08
C ALA A 337 18.58 39.80 20.94
N THR A 338 19.64 40.53 21.28
CA THR A 338 20.61 41.06 20.32
C THR A 338 21.36 39.94 19.60
N TYR A 339 21.58 38.80 20.27
CA TYR A 339 22.42 37.73 19.77
C TYR A 339 21.69 36.40 19.56
N GLY A 340 20.41 36.32 19.92
CA GLY A 340 19.61 35.10 19.79
C GLY A 340 20.15 33.96 20.66
N THR A 341 20.64 34.28 21.87
CA THR A 341 21.24 33.31 22.78
C THR A 341 20.47 33.17 24.09
N ILE A 342 20.54 31.98 24.69
CA ILE A 342 20.00 31.68 26.01
C ILE A 342 21.19 31.29 26.90
N ASP A 343 21.30 31.92 28.05
CA ASP A 343 22.35 31.70 29.04
C ASP A 343 21.78 30.98 30.27
N PHE A 344 22.45 29.94 30.77
CA PHE A 344 22.02 29.15 31.92
C PHE A 344 22.78 29.48 33.21
N ASP A 345 23.51 30.60 33.23
CA ASP A 345 24.41 31.13 34.28
C ASP A 345 24.13 30.79 35.77
N ASP A 346 22.88 30.55 36.18
CA ASP A 346 22.51 30.29 37.59
C ASP A 346 22.19 28.82 37.92
N VAL A 347 22.29 27.91 36.94
CA VAL A 347 22.01 26.48 37.15
C VAL A 347 23.13 25.67 36.54
N ALA A 348 23.78 24.83 37.37
CA ALA A 348 24.87 23.91 37.03
C ALA A 348 25.24 23.88 35.53
N ALA A 349 26.42 24.42 35.22
CA ALA A 349 27.00 24.51 33.87
C ALA A 349 26.58 23.34 32.99
N LEU A 350 26.17 23.62 31.75
CA LEU A 350 25.71 22.59 30.83
C LEU A 350 26.77 21.49 30.71
N ILE A 351 26.43 20.31 31.18
CA ILE A 351 27.34 19.17 31.13
C ILE A 351 27.06 18.30 29.92
N ASP A 352 28.02 17.46 29.59
CA ASP A 352 27.86 16.44 28.57
C ASP A 352 26.72 15.47 28.92
N GLY A 353 25.90 15.13 27.92
CA GLY A 353 24.70 14.33 28.06
C GLY A 353 23.44 15.12 28.40
N ASP A 354 23.55 16.44 28.58
CA ASP A 354 22.40 17.30 28.80
C ASP A 354 21.51 17.36 27.55
N ASP A 355 20.28 16.87 27.67
CA ASP A 355 19.26 16.99 26.64
C ASP A 355 18.47 18.29 26.83
N ILE A 356 18.41 19.12 25.79
CA ILE A 356 17.89 20.48 25.86
C ILE A 356 16.74 20.65 24.88
N GLU A 357 15.56 20.89 25.43
CA GLU A 357 14.36 21.14 24.65
C GLU A 357 13.91 22.58 24.88
N ILE A 358 14.01 23.43 23.85
CA ILE A 358 13.61 24.83 23.90
C ILE A 358 12.35 25.01 23.06
N TRP A 359 11.30 25.52 23.68
CA TRP A 359 10.07 25.85 22.99
C TRP A 359 9.95 27.37 22.86
N VAL A 360 10.05 27.84 21.62
CA VAL A 360 9.87 29.24 21.24
C VAL A 360 8.48 29.45 20.65
N ARG A 361 7.88 30.61 20.94
CA ARG A 361 6.66 31.03 20.24
C ARG A 361 7.01 31.51 18.83
N PRO A 362 6.27 31.10 17.79
CA PRO A 362 6.42 31.71 16.49
C PRO A 362 6.03 33.18 16.56
N TYR A 363 6.92 34.05 16.10
CA TYR A 363 6.66 35.47 15.88
C TYR A 363 5.42 35.63 14.98
N THR A 364 4.39 36.34 15.47
CA THR A 364 3.18 36.71 14.72
C THR A 364 3.36 38.03 14.01
#